data_AF-A0A8T5QZ79-F1
#
_entry.id   AF-A0A8T5QZ79-F1
#
_cell.length_a   1.000
_cell.length_b   1.000
_cell.length_c   1.000
_cell.angle_alpha   90.00
_cell.angle_beta   90.00
_cell.angle_gamma   90.00
#
_symmetry.space_group_name_H-M   'P 1'
#
loop_
_entity.id
_entity.type
_entity.pdbx_description
1 polymer ?
#
loop_
_entity_poly.entity_id
_entity_poly.type
_entity_poly.pdbx_seq_one_letter_code
_entity_poly.pdbx_strand_id
1 'polypeptide(L)' 'ERKVRYYENRHQQIANRMVVISPMVDKHAYPVAKKLGIEIHSHAEEFEI' A
#
# COMPACT_ATOMS: atom_id res chain seq x y z
N GLU A 1 -2.29 5.01 -7.68
CA GLU A 1 -1.20 4.91 -8.67
C GLU A 1 -0.08 5.96 -8.58
N ARG A 2 -0.33 7.26 -8.37
CA ARG A 2 0.72 8.31 -8.41
C ARG A 2 1.97 8.02 -7.54
N LYS A 3 1.79 7.51 -6.32
CA LYS A 3 2.91 7.15 -5.42
C LYS A 3 3.70 5.93 -5.89
N VAL A 4 3.03 4.95 -6.50
CA VAL A 4 3.66 3.73 -7.05
C VAL A 4 4.55 4.11 -8.21
N ARG A 5 4.01 4.81 -9.21
CA ARG A 5 4.79 5.27 -10.36
C ARG A 5 5.96 6.18 -9.97
N TYR A 6 5.78 7.01 -8.93
CA TYR A 6 6.88 7.80 -8.39
C TYR A 6 7.99 6.91 -7.81
N TYR A 7 7.62 5.90 -7.02
CA TYR A 7 8.59 4.94 -6.47
C TYR A 7 9.33 4.19 -7.57
N GLU A 8 8.61 3.66 -8.55
CA GLU A 8 9.20 2.88 -9.65
C GLU A 8 10.17 3.72 -10.49
N ASN A 9 9.78 4.95 -10.84
CA ASN A 9 10.66 5.85 -11.59
C ASN A 9 11.89 6.28 -10.78
N ARG A 10 11.73 6.50 -9.46
CA ARG A 10 12.83 6.91 -8.59
C ARG A 10 13.84 5.79 -8.35
N HIS A 11 13.36 4.55 -8.17
CA HIS A 11 14.18 3.41 -7.81
C HIS A 11 14.53 2.50 -9.00
N GLN A 12 14.00 2.80 -10.19
CA GLN A 12 14.11 1.97 -11.40
C GLN A 12 13.75 0.49 -11.15
N GLN A 13 12.78 0.28 -10.25
CA GLN A 13 12.34 -1.04 -9.82
C GLN A 13 10.82 -1.10 -9.88
N ILE A 14 10.28 -2.18 -10.45
CA ILE A 14 8.83 -2.41 -10.52
C ILE A 14 8.31 -2.74 -9.12
N ALA A 15 7.20 -2.11 -8.72
CA ALA A 15 6.58 -2.33 -7.44
C ALA A 15 5.56 -3.48 -7.53
N ASN A 16 5.85 -4.60 -6.87
CA ASN A 16 5.02 -5.80 -6.96
C ASN A 16 3.81 -5.78 -6.00
N ARG A 17 3.90 -4.99 -4.92
CA ARG A 17 2.88 -4.89 -3.86
C ARG A 17 2.59 -3.43 -3.54
N MET A 18 1.32 -3.08 -3.35
CA MET A 18 0.89 -1.78 -2.86
C MET A 18 0.46 -1.92 -1.41
N VAL A 19 1.15 -1.23 -0.50
CA VAL A 19 0.93 -1.37 0.94
C VAL A 19 0.68 -0.01 1.58
N VAL A 20 -0.31 0.05 2.45
CA VAL A 20 -0.62 1.19 3.32
C VAL A 20 -0.47 0.72 4.76
N ILE A 21 0.55 1.23 5.45
CA ILE A 21 0.74 0.98 6.87
C ILE A 21 0.28 2.22 7.63
N SER A 22 -0.90 2.15 8.24
CA SER A 22 -1.43 3.22 9.07
C SER A 22 -2.53 2.72 10.00
N PRO A 23 -2.49 3.06 11.30
CA PRO A 23 -3.55 2.71 12.24
C PRO A 23 -4.84 3.52 12.03
N MET A 24 -4.79 4.59 11.22
CA MET A 24 -5.89 5.56 11.04
C MET A 24 -6.66 5.36 9.73
N VAL A 25 -6.58 4.18 9.11
CA VAL A 25 -7.33 3.90 7.87
C VAL A 25 -8.81 3.77 8.17
N ASP A 26 -9.63 4.55 7.45
CA ASP A 26 -11.08 4.48 7.54
C ASP A 26 -11.58 3.07 7.18
N LYS A 27 -12.55 2.56 7.96
CA LYS A 27 -13.19 1.25 7.74
C LYS A 27 -13.83 1.13 6.36
N HIS A 28 -14.30 2.23 5.79
CA HIS A 28 -14.86 2.29 4.44
C HIS A 28 -13.80 2.22 3.33
N ALA A 29 -12.52 2.44 3.65
CA ALA A 29 -11.43 2.34 2.69
C ALA A 29 -11.02 0.88 2.42
N TYR A 30 -11.28 -0.06 3.33
CA TYR A 30 -10.95 -1.49 3.16
C TYR A 30 -11.55 -2.14 1.90
N PRO A 31 -12.85 -2.00 1.59
CA PRO A 31 -13.42 -2.58 0.36
C PRO A 31 -12.81 -1.96 -0.90
N VAL A 32 -12.45 -0.67 -0.87
CA VAL A 32 -11.82 0.02 -2.00
C VAL A 32 -10.38 -0.45 -2.17
N ALA A 33 -9.63 -0.54 -1.07
CA ALA A 33 -8.27 -1.06 -1.05
C ALA A 33 -8.21 -2.50 -1.59
N LYS A 34 -9.13 -3.36 -1.17
CA LYS A 34 -9.25 -4.73 -1.69
C LYS A 34 -9.50 -4.77 -3.20
N LYS A 35 -10.38 -3.90 -3.71
CA LYS A 35 -10.64 -3.79 -5.17
C LYS A 35 -9.42 -3.30 -5.95
N LEU A 36 -8.60 -2.47 -5.33
CA LEU A 36 -7.39 -1.90 -5.93
C LEU A 36 -6.12 -2.74 -5.69
N GLY A 37 -6.21 -3.87 -4.97
CA GLY A 37 -5.05 -4.70 -4.63
C GLY A 37 -4.08 -4.00 -3.66
N ILE A 38 -4.60 -3.14 -2.78
CA ILE A 38 -3.83 -2.43 -1.77
C ILE A 38 -3.96 -3.17 -0.44
N GLU A 39 -2.84 -3.60 0.10
CA GLU A 39 -2.72 -4.21 1.42
C GLU A 39 -2.74 -3.11 2.49
N ILE A 40 -3.54 -3.29 3.55
CA ILE A 40 -3.62 -2.34 4.66
C ILE A 40 -3.14 -3.04 5.92
N HIS A 41 -2.12 -2.47 6.57
CA HIS A 41 -1.63 -2.90 7.87
C HIS A 41 -1.76 -1.75 8.85
N SER A 42 -2.05 -2.06 10.11
CA SER A 42 -2.17 -1.02 11.14
C SER A 42 -0.81 -0.65 11.70
N HIS A 43 0.10 -1.62 11.78
CA HIS A 43 1.44 -1.45 12.34
C HIS A 43 2.51 -1.99 11.39
N ALA A 44 3.71 -1.41 11.46
CA ALA A 44 4.85 -1.89 10.67
C ALA A 44 5.34 -3.26 11.12
N GLU A 45 5.11 -3.63 12.39
CA GLU A 45 5.47 -4.93 12.96
C GLU A 45 4.64 -6.08 12.37
N GLU A 46 3.44 -5.79 11.86
CA GLU A 46 2.57 -6.75 11.18
C GLU A 46 2.98 -6.97 9.71
N PHE A 47 3.98 -6.22 9.22
CA PHE A 47 4.40 -6.25 7.82
C PHE A 47 5.69 -7.05 7.64
N GLU A 48 5.60 -8.17 6.92
CA GLU A 48 6.74 -8.99 6.52
C GLU A 48 7.16 -8.67 5.07
N ILE A 49 8.47 -8.45 4.86
CA ILE A 49 9.09 -8.02 3.60
C ILE A 49 9.35 -9.21 2.67
#